data_AF-A0A931ZNI9-F1
#
_entry.id   AF-A0A931ZNI9-F1
#
_cell.length_a   1.000
_cell.length_b   1.000
_cell.length_c   1.000
_cell.angle_alpha   90.00
_cell.angle_beta   90.00
_cell.angle_gamma   90.00
#
_symmetry.space_group_name_H-M   'P 1'
#
loop_
_entity.id
_entity.type
_entity.pdbx_description
1 polymer ?
#
loop_
_entity_poly.entity_id
_entity_poly.type
_entity_poly.pdbx_seq_one_letter_code
_entity_poly.pdbx_strand_id
1 'polypeptide(L)'
;YPGSADAPPKVFPISDANVTDWKSQVDKPETTTIGDITSCVSSLGPRKIVGNVNFNSGCNVTIKSPIWITGNLTLNSNNILTLDSSYQGTSGVIITDGTIEMNSNNHLNGTGVGNSLLMALTSYDSRTNGISAVKVNSNGNSGVYYASTGIIEPGTGNTFKELTAWKIKLINSSIIDYETGLSSSLFTSGPSGSYSIVKGTYQVK
;
A
#
# COMPACT_ATOMS: atom_id res chain seq x y z
N TYR A 1 -8.46 28.44 -6.78
CA TYR A 1 -8.46 29.91 -6.92
C TYR A 1 -7.65 30.46 -5.74
N PRO A 2 -6.69 31.38 -5.94
CA PRO A 2 -5.94 31.93 -4.81
C PRO A 2 -6.90 32.56 -3.79
N GLY A 3 -6.74 32.21 -2.50
CA GLY A 3 -7.66 32.67 -1.43
C GLY A 3 -8.93 31.84 -1.27
N SER A 4 -9.02 30.67 -1.89
CA SER A 4 -10.08 29.69 -1.60
C SER A 4 -10.02 29.19 -0.18
N ALA A 5 -11.19 28.97 0.42
CA ALA A 5 -11.27 28.14 1.61
C ALA A 5 -10.66 26.77 1.28
N ASP A 6 -9.77 26.29 2.15
CA ASP A 6 -9.20 24.97 2.02
C ASP A 6 -10.33 23.93 1.96
N ALA A 7 -10.18 22.95 1.08
CA ALA A 7 -11.15 21.86 1.02
C ALA A 7 -11.26 21.19 2.41
N PRO A 8 -12.47 20.81 2.85
CA PRO A 8 -12.63 20.15 4.13
C PRO A 8 -11.76 18.88 4.16
N PRO A 9 -11.10 18.57 5.30
CA PRO A 9 -10.28 17.38 5.42
C PRO A 9 -11.07 16.13 5.04
N LYS A 10 -10.55 15.35 4.10
CA LYS A 10 -11.13 14.06 3.74
C LYS A 10 -10.59 12.99 4.68
N VAL A 11 -11.46 12.13 5.20
CA VAL A 11 -11.04 10.97 5.97
C VAL A 11 -10.25 10.04 5.05
N PHE A 12 -9.17 9.46 5.58
CA PHE A 12 -8.41 8.48 4.83
C PHE A 12 -9.30 7.30 4.38
N PRO A 13 -9.12 6.77 3.16
CA PRO A 13 -10.00 5.74 2.60
C PRO A 13 -9.86 4.37 3.26
N ILE A 14 -8.82 4.16 4.08
CA ILE A 14 -8.56 2.94 4.83
C ILE A 14 -8.56 3.30 6.31
N SER A 15 -9.32 2.56 7.12
CA SER A 15 -9.40 2.77 8.57
C SER A 15 -8.37 1.91 9.31
N ASP A 16 -7.99 2.33 10.52
CA ASP A 16 -7.14 1.53 11.42
C ASP A 16 -7.76 0.17 11.75
N ALA A 17 -9.10 0.08 11.75
CA ALA A 17 -9.82 -1.18 11.91
C ALA A 17 -9.57 -2.13 10.74
N ASN A 18 -9.48 -1.64 9.50
CA ASN A 18 -9.13 -2.49 8.34
C ASN A 18 -7.70 -3.02 8.46
N VAL A 19 -6.76 -2.16 8.84
CA VAL A 19 -5.35 -2.56 9.04
C VAL A 19 -5.25 -3.62 10.15
N THR A 20 -5.98 -3.42 11.24
CA THR A 20 -6.00 -4.37 12.38
C THR A 20 -6.60 -5.71 11.97
N ASP A 21 -7.69 -5.71 11.21
CA ASP A 21 -8.31 -6.93 10.71
C ASP A 21 -7.33 -7.73 9.84
N TRP A 22 -6.68 -7.09 8.85
CA TRP A 22 -5.69 -7.75 8.00
C TRP A 22 -4.50 -8.32 8.78
N LYS A 23 -4.00 -7.60 9.78
CA LYS A 23 -2.94 -8.10 10.66
C LYS A 23 -3.42 -9.33 11.46
N SER A 24 -4.64 -9.28 12.00
CA SER A 24 -5.20 -10.39 12.80
C SER A 24 -5.37 -11.69 11.99
N GLN A 25 -5.59 -11.60 10.68
CA GLN A 25 -5.72 -12.78 9.81
C GLN A 25 -4.43 -13.61 9.76
N VAL A 26 -3.27 -12.97 9.93
CA VAL A 26 -1.94 -13.59 9.85
C VAL A 26 -1.16 -13.57 11.18
N ASP A 27 -1.78 -13.09 12.26
CA ASP A 27 -1.19 -13.08 13.60
C ASP A 27 -1.40 -14.42 14.32
N LYS A 28 -0.93 -15.50 13.69
CA LYS A 28 -1.04 -16.86 14.20
C LYS A 28 0.29 -17.61 14.03
N PRO A 29 0.61 -18.58 14.89
CA PRO A 29 1.89 -19.30 14.80
C PRO A 29 2.14 -19.95 13.44
N GLU A 30 1.11 -20.52 12.81
CA GLU A 30 1.19 -21.22 11.52
C GLU A 30 1.42 -20.30 10.32
N THR A 31 1.10 -19.01 10.45
CA THR A 31 1.30 -17.98 9.43
C THR A 31 2.43 -17.02 9.80
N THR A 32 3.20 -17.30 10.86
CA THR A 32 4.30 -16.45 11.31
C THR A 32 5.66 -17.00 10.87
N THR A 33 6.45 -16.16 10.21
CA THR A 33 7.86 -16.40 9.92
C THR A 33 8.71 -15.48 10.79
N ILE A 34 9.73 -16.01 11.48
CA ILE A 34 10.66 -15.23 12.29
C ILE A 34 11.97 -15.05 11.51
N GLY A 35 12.47 -13.82 11.50
CA GLY A 35 13.71 -13.44 10.84
C GLY A 35 13.49 -12.72 9.51
N ASP A 36 14.59 -12.20 8.98
CA ASP A 36 14.60 -11.40 7.77
C ASP A 36 14.49 -12.29 6.51
N ILE A 37 13.78 -11.79 5.50
CA ILE A 37 13.74 -12.40 4.17
C ILE A 37 14.63 -11.56 3.24
N THR A 38 15.79 -12.09 2.87
CA THR A 38 16.75 -11.40 2.00
C THR A 38 16.93 -12.03 0.62
N SER A 39 16.44 -13.26 0.44
CA SER A 39 16.52 -14.01 -0.82
C SER A 39 15.21 -13.94 -1.59
N CYS A 40 15.28 -13.95 -2.92
CA CYS A 40 14.09 -14.07 -3.75
C CYS A 40 13.32 -15.37 -3.43
N VAL A 41 11.99 -15.27 -3.44
CA VAL A 41 11.07 -16.41 -3.29
C VAL A 41 10.08 -16.39 -4.44
N SER A 42 9.58 -17.56 -4.85
CA SER A 42 8.57 -17.63 -5.92
C SER A 42 7.20 -17.12 -5.47
N SER A 43 6.84 -17.33 -4.21
CA SER A 43 5.60 -16.83 -3.61
C SER A 43 5.82 -16.42 -2.16
N LEU A 44 5.09 -15.38 -1.74
CA LEU A 44 5.11 -14.88 -0.37
C LEU A 44 3.69 -14.63 0.12
N GLY A 45 3.38 -15.09 1.33
CA GLY A 45 2.10 -14.88 2.00
C GLY A 45 1.03 -15.97 1.78
N PRO A 46 -0.15 -15.84 2.41
CA PRO A 46 -0.45 -14.86 3.46
C PRO A 46 0.36 -15.18 4.73
N ARG A 47 1.02 -14.17 5.32
CA ARG A 47 1.88 -14.38 6.49
C ARG A 47 2.26 -13.12 7.25
N LYS A 48 2.58 -13.30 8.52
CA LYS A 48 3.34 -12.36 9.35
C LYS A 48 4.84 -12.67 9.24
N ILE A 49 5.67 -11.64 9.12
CA ILE A 49 7.12 -11.69 9.04
C ILE A 49 7.65 -10.84 10.18
N VAL A 50 8.20 -11.50 11.20
CA VAL A 50 8.83 -10.84 12.34
C VAL A 50 10.29 -10.55 12.00
N GLY A 51 10.48 -9.49 11.21
CA GLY A 51 11.76 -9.13 10.61
C GLY A 51 11.57 -8.17 9.44
N ASN A 52 12.64 -7.95 8.68
CA ASN A 52 12.67 -7.15 7.47
C ASN A 52 12.47 -8.01 6.23
N VAL A 53 11.97 -7.42 5.15
CA VAL A 53 12.00 -8.01 3.80
C VAL A 53 12.88 -7.12 2.93
N ASN A 54 13.96 -7.69 2.40
CA ASN A 54 14.91 -6.99 1.54
C ASN A 54 15.17 -7.81 0.27
N PHE A 55 14.61 -7.40 -0.86
CA PHE A 55 14.89 -8.04 -2.14
C PHE A 55 15.95 -7.26 -2.91
N ASN A 56 17.10 -7.91 -3.11
CA ASN A 56 18.26 -7.26 -3.72
C ASN A 56 18.02 -6.93 -5.20
N SER A 57 17.86 -7.91 -6.08
CA SER A 57 17.58 -7.59 -7.48
C SER A 57 16.88 -8.71 -8.21
N GLY A 58 15.98 -8.35 -9.13
CA GLY A 58 15.40 -9.27 -10.10
C GLY A 58 14.45 -10.31 -9.52
N CYS A 59 13.95 -10.14 -8.29
CA CYS A 59 12.99 -11.07 -7.73
C CYS A 59 11.64 -10.94 -8.45
N ASN A 60 11.06 -12.06 -8.88
CA ASN A 60 9.69 -12.13 -9.38
C ASN A 60 8.86 -12.96 -8.39
N VAL A 61 7.98 -12.30 -7.65
CA VAL A 61 7.31 -12.87 -6.48
C VAL A 61 5.80 -12.79 -6.62
N THR A 62 5.13 -13.94 -6.47
CA THR A 62 3.67 -14.00 -6.36
C THR A 62 3.23 -13.74 -4.92
N ILE A 63 2.49 -12.65 -4.74
CA ILE A 63 2.01 -12.18 -3.43
C ILE A 63 0.64 -12.77 -3.14
N LYS A 64 0.50 -13.43 -1.99
CA LYS A 64 -0.78 -13.83 -1.42
C LYS A 64 -1.07 -12.96 -0.21
N SER A 65 -2.12 -12.16 -0.30
CA SER A 65 -2.51 -11.14 0.68
C SER A 65 -3.33 -11.73 1.85
N PRO A 66 -3.23 -11.19 3.07
CA PRO A 66 -2.34 -10.10 3.48
C PRO A 66 -0.94 -10.59 3.86
N ILE A 67 0.05 -9.71 3.69
CA ILE A 67 1.37 -9.87 4.30
C ILE A 67 1.51 -8.79 5.37
N TRP A 68 2.02 -9.15 6.55
CA TRP A 68 2.41 -8.21 7.59
C TRP A 68 3.89 -8.35 7.93
N ILE A 69 4.66 -7.29 7.70
CA ILE A 69 6.09 -7.18 8.02
C ILE A 69 6.22 -6.28 9.25
N THR A 70 6.82 -6.78 10.33
CA THR A 70 7.02 -5.96 11.54
C THR A 70 8.24 -5.03 11.43
N GLY A 71 9.17 -5.34 10.52
CA GLY A 71 10.33 -4.50 10.19
C GLY A 71 10.08 -3.64 8.96
N ASN A 72 11.13 -3.42 8.16
CA ASN A 72 11.08 -2.62 6.94
C ASN A 72 10.87 -3.49 5.68
N LEU A 73 10.33 -2.88 4.63
CA LEU A 73 10.29 -3.43 3.28
C LEU A 73 11.25 -2.65 2.38
N THR A 74 12.26 -3.32 1.83
CA THR A 74 13.23 -2.72 0.92
C THR A 74 13.27 -3.52 -0.38
N LEU A 75 13.00 -2.87 -1.51
CA LEU A 75 13.19 -3.42 -2.85
C LEU A 75 14.29 -2.63 -3.54
N ASN A 76 15.46 -3.24 -3.82
CA ASN A 76 16.53 -2.50 -4.50
C ASN A 76 16.23 -2.36 -6.00
N SER A 77 16.58 -3.34 -6.84
CA SER A 77 16.51 -3.13 -8.29
C SER A 77 15.72 -4.20 -9.04
N ASN A 78 14.83 -3.79 -9.96
CA ASN A 78 14.17 -4.69 -10.91
C ASN A 78 13.32 -5.80 -10.25
N ASN A 79 12.75 -5.55 -9.07
CA ASN A 79 11.87 -6.53 -8.42
C ASN A 79 10.42 -6.37 -8.89
N ILE A 80 9.74 -7.48 -9.14
CA ILE A 80 8.34 -7.53 -9.56
C ILE A 80 7.56 -8.33 -8.53
N LEU A 81 6.64 -7.68 -7.83
CA LEU A 81 5.70 -8.31 -6.90
C LEU A 81 4.32 -8.25 -7.53
N THR A 82 3.73 -9.42 -7.79
CA THR A 82 2.43 -9.54 -8.46
C THR A 82 1.43 -10.24 -7.55
N LEU A 83 0.26 -9.65 -7.35
CA LEU A 83 -0.83 -10.29 -6.61
C LEU A 83 -1.26 -11.59 -7.29
N ASP A 84 -1.42 -12.64 -6.50
CA ASP A 84 -1.83 -13.97 -6.97
C ASP A 84 -3.13 -13.88 -7.78
N SER A 85 -3.20 -14.60 -8.90
CA SER A 85 -4.36 -14.55 -9.81
C SER A 85 -5.62 -15.12 -9.17
N SER A 86 -5.52 -15.88 -8.08
CA SER A 86 -6.67 -16.34 -7.29
C SER A 86 -7.54 -15.20 -6.78
N TYR A 87 -7.00 -13.98 -6.66
CA TYR A 87 -7.73 -12.80 -6.20
C TYR A 87 -8.62 -12.17 -7.28
N GLN A 88 -8.51 -12.56 -8.56
CA GLN A 88 -9.35 -12.06 -9.65
C GLN A 88 -9.41 -10.51 -9.64
N GLY A 89 -10.59 -9.90 -9.65
CA GLY A 89 -10.75 -8.43 -9.59
C GLY A 89 -10.50 -7.79 -8.22
N THR A 90 -10.16 -8.56 -7.19
CA THR A 90 -9.93 -8.03 -5.84
C THR A 90 -8.47 -7.58 -5.63
N SER A 91 -8.28 -6.60 -4.75
CA SER A 91 -6.98 -6.03 -4.42
C SER A 91 -6.32 -6.72 -3.22
N GLY A 92 -5.00 -6.64 -3.14
CA GLY A 92 -4.19 -7.19 -2.06
C GLY A 92 -3.37 -6.12 -1.35
N VAL A 93 -2.87 -6.46 -0.15
CA VAL A 93 -2.13 -5.56 0.71
C VAL A 93 -0.85 -6.21 1.28
N ILE A 94 0.22 -5.42 1.30
CA ILE A 94 1.44 -5.66 2.05
C ILE A 94 1.51 -4.57 3.12
N ILE A 95 1.49 -4.98 4.39
CA ILE A 95 1.50 -4.09 5.55
C ILE A 95 2.90 -4.12 6.17
N THR A 96 3.45 -2.96 6.47
CA THR A 96 4.76 -2.80 7.11
C THR A 96 4.64 -1.92 8.36
N ASP A 97 5.23 -2.31 9.47
CA ASP A 97 5.29 -1.47 10.68
C ASP A 97 6.46 -0.48 10.64
N GLY A 98 7.54 -0.87 9.95
CA GLY A 98 8.64 0.00 9.58
C GLY A 98 8.41 0.76 8.27
N THR A 99 9.50 1.22 7.67
CA THR A 99 9.49 2.00 6.44
C THR A 99 9.44 1.13 5.20
N ILE A 100 9.00 1.72 4.09
CA ILE A 100 9.03 1.14 2.74
C ILE A 100 10.04 1.92 1.90
N GLU A 101 11.02 1.23 1.32
CA GLU A 101 11.98 1.81 0.39
C GLU A 101 11.99 1.06 -0.94
N MET A 102 11.77 1.81 -2.02
CA MET A 102 11.78 1.33 -3.39
C MET A 102 12.91 2.04 -4.13
N ASN A 103 13.98 1.34 -4.51
CA ASN A 103 15.11 1.98 -5.18
C ASN A 103 14.82 2.24 -6.67
N SER A 104 15.02 1.27 -7.56
CA SER A 104 14.87 1.46 -9.01
C SER A 104 14.15 0.30 -9.70
N ASN A 105 13.27 0.61 -10.66
CA ASN A 105 12.56 -0.36 -11.51
C ASN A 105 11.78 -1.44 -10.73
N ASN A 106 11.21 -1.11 -9.57
CA ASN A 106 10.41 -2.06 -8.80
C ASN A 106 8.92 -1.88 -9.09
N HIS A 107 8.20 -2.98 -9.25
CA HIS A 107 6.81 -2.96 -9.67
C HIS A 107 5.92 -3.72 -8.70
N LEU A 108 4.87 -3.05 -8.20
CA LEU A 108 3.78 -3.66 -7.44
C LEU A 108 2.54 -3.77 -8.34
N ASN A 109 2.21 -5.01 -8.71
CA ASN A 109 1.16 -5.30 -9.68
C ASN A 109 -0.03 -5.98 -9.02
N GLY A 110 -1.24 -5.58 -9.41
CA GLY A 110 -2.45 -6.37 -9.16
C GLY A 110 -2.47 -7.67 -9.98
N THR A 111 -3.62 -8.32 -10.08
CA THR A 111 -3.75 -9.59 -10.80
C THR A 111 -3.75 -9.43 -12.33
N GLY A 112 -3.93 -8.20 -12.82
CA GLY A 112 -4.18 -7.90 -14.24
C GLY A 112 -5.63 -8.10 -14.67
N VAL A 113 -6.52 -8.55 -13.76
CA VAL A 113 -7.96 -8.66 -13.99
C VAL A 113 -8.68 -7.47 -13.35
N GLY A 114 -9.51 -6.78 -14.13
CA GLY A 114 -10.28 -5.62 -13.69
C GLY A 114 -9.39 -4.50 -13.15
N ASN A 115 -9.81 -3.89 -12.04
CA ASN A 115 -9.09 -2.81 -11.37
C ASN A 115 -8.33 -3.30 -10.13
N SER A 116 -7.88 -4.56 -10.12
CA SER A 116 -7.13 -5.12 -8.99
C SER A 116 -5.80 -4.37 -8.79
N LEU A 117 -5.47 -4.13 -7.53
CA LEU A 117 -4.26 -3.42 -7.10
C LEU A 117 -3.52 -4.24 -6.06
N LEU A 118 -2.19 -4.09 -6.03
CA LEU A 118 -1.37 -4.50 -4.90
C LEU A 118 -0.86 -3.23 -4.23
N MET A 119 -1.27 -3.03 -2.98
CA MET A 119 -0.92 -1.85 -2.21
C MET A 119 0.15 -2.18 -1.16
N ALA A 120 1.17 -1.33 -1.09
CA ALA A 120 2.11 -1.31 0.02
C ALA A 120 1.69 -0.23 1.02
N LEU A 121 1.34 -0.67 2.23
CA LEU A 121 0.87 0.14 3.33
C LEU A 121 1.90 0.13 4.45
N THR A 122 2.20 1.30 5.02
CA THR A 122 3.02 1.42 6.23
C THR A 122 2.24 2.09 7.36
N SER A 123 2.45 1.60 8.58
CA SER A 123 1.96 2.21 9.83
C SER A 123 3.02 3.05 10.55
N TYR A 124 4.17 3.27 9.92
CA TYR A 124 5.26 4.10 10.45
C TYR A 124 4.85 5.58 10.58
N ASP A 125 4.94 6.11 11.81
CA ASP A 125 4.56 7.51 12.10
C ASP A 125 5.71 8.49 11.88
N SER A 126 5.84 8.96 10.64
CA SER A 126 6.80 10.00 10.25
C SER A 126 6.55 11.37 10.88
N ARG A 127 5.37 11.63 11.45
CA ARG A 127 5.05 12.96 12.03
C ARG A 127 5.92 13.27 13.23
N THR A 128 6.43 12.23 13.89
CA THR A 128 7.22 12.33 15.11
C THR A 128 8.68 12.74 14.86
N ASN A 129 9.24 12.38 13.69
CA ASN A 129 10.68 12.51 13.44
C ASN A 129 11.04 13.06 12.04
N GLY A 130 10.05 13.22 11.14
CA GLY A 130 10.25 13.73 9.78
C GLY A 130 10.91 12.76 8.80
N ILE A 131 11.18 11.50 9.21
CA ILE A 131 11.74 10.45 8.35
C ILE A 131 10.62 9.88 7.47
N SER A 132 10.84 9.80 6.17
CA SER A 132 9.85 9.29 5.20
C SER A 132 9.44 7.85 5.52
N ALA A 133 8.13 7.63 5.63
CA ALA A 133 7.54 6.30 5.82
C ALA A 133 7.63 5.48 4.53
N VAL A 134 7.45 6.14 3.38
CA VAL A 134 7.67 5.55 2.06
C VAL A 134 8.64 6.44 1.29
N LYS A 135 9.72 5.83 0.81
CA LYS A 135 10.68 6.48 -0.07
C LYS A 135 10.75 5.71 -1.37
N VAL A 136 10.29 6.33 -2.45
CA VAL A 136 10.42 5.80 -3.80
C VAL A 136 11.51 6.63 -4.46
N ASN A 137 12.70 6.04 -4.60
CA ASN A 137 13.89 6.75 -5.06
C ASN A 137 13.80 7.04 -6.56
N SER A 138 14.59 6.39 -7.42
CA SER A 138 14.77 6.85 -8.79
C SER A 138 14.39 5.81 -9.84
N ASN A 139 13.56 6.26 -10.77
CA ASN A 139 13.23 5.70 -12.07
C ASN A 139 12.55 4.33 -12.08
N GLY A 140 11.48 4.24 -12.87
CA GLY A 140 10.84 2.99 -13.27
C GLY A 140 10.08 2.29 -12.16
N ASN A 141 9.95 2.85 -10.95
CA ASN A 141 9.12 2.23 -9.93
C ASN A 141 7.63 2.45 -10.23
N SER A 142 6.79 1.46 -9.91
CA SER A 142 5.34 1.58 -9.96
C SER A 142 4.62 0.86 -8.84
N GLY A 143 3.45 1.38 -8.46
CA GLY A 143 2.62 0.77 -7.42
C GLY A 143 1.58 1.70 -6.82
N VAL A 144 0.93 1.20 -5.77
CA VAL A 144 0.02 1.93 -4.89
C VAL A 144 0.65 1.99 -3.50
N TYR A 145 0.79 3.19 -2.95
CA TYR A 145 1.44 3.40 -1.66
C TYR A 145 0.54 4.16 -0.70
N TYR A 146 0.48 3.69 0.55
CA TYR A 146 -0.39 4.24 1.58
C TYR A 146 0.37 4.45 2.89
N ALA A 147 0.29 5.65 3.46
CA ALA A 147 0.91 6.02 4.75
C ALA A 147 0.08 7.08 5.50
N SER A 148 -0.99 6.67 6.19
CA SER A 148 -1.94 7.58 6.87
C SER A 148 -1.31 8.51 7.92
N THR A 149 -0.21 8.08 8.53
CA THR A 149 0.58 8.85 9.52
C THR A 149 2.00 9.14 9.02
N GLY A 150 2.27 8.91 7.73
CA GLY A 150 3.61 8.92 7.18
C GLY A 150 3.83 9.99 6.12
N ILE A 151 5.11 10.29 5.88
CA ILE A 151 5.56 11.10 4.74
C ILE A 151 5.88 10.15 3.59
N ILE A 152 5.35 10.43 2.39
CA ILE A 152 5.75 9.75 1.15
C ILE A 152 6.63 10.69 0.33
N GLU A 153 7.82 10.22 -0.05
CA GLU A 153 8.74 10.88 -1.00
C GLU A 153 8.73 10.08 -2.32
N PRO A 154 8.03 10.55 -3.37
CA PRO A 154 7.82 9.78 -4.60
C PRO A 154 9.02 9.82 -5.58
N GLY A 155 10.06 10.61 -5.28
CA GLY A 155 11.27 10.70 -6.10
C GLY A 155 11.00 11.16 -7.54
N THR A 156 11.81 10.69 -8.49
CA THR A 156 11.80 11.17 -9.89
C THR A 156 11.75 10.02 -10.89
N GLY A 157 11.01 10.17 -11.98
CA GLY A 157 10.91 9.18 -13.06
C GLY A 157 10.14 7.91 -12.69
N ASN A 158 9.30 7.97 -11.66
CA ASN A 158 8.45 6.88 -11.20
C ASN A 158 7.00 7.12 -11.67
N THR A 159 6.22 6.05 -11.79
CA THR A 159 4.81 6.12 -12.21
C THR A 159 3.93 5.53 -11.12
N PHE A 160 2.92 6.27 -10.65
CA PHE A 160 2.09 5.85 -9.51
C PHE A 160 0.65 5.67 -9.94
N LYS A 161 0.02 4.58 -9.49
CA LYS A 161 -1.44 4.43 -9.64
C LYS A 161 -2.17 5.26 -8.59
N GLU A 162 -1.68 5.25 -7.36
CA GLU A 162 -2.23 6.04 -6.26
C GLU A 162 -1.16 6.26 -5.16
N LEU A 163 -1.16 7.47 -4.60
CA LEU A 163 -0.37 7.86 -3.43
C LEU A 163 -1.31 8.49 -2.40
N THR A 164 -1.38 7.88 -1.22
CA THR A 164 -2.22 8.38 -0.12
C THR A 164 -1.38 8.50 1.14
N ALA A 165 -1.18 9.72 1.65
CA ALA A 165 -0.28 9.97 2.77
C ALA A 165 -0.75 11.13 3.65
N TRP A 166 -0.23 11.23 4.88
CA TRP A 166 -0.35 12.45 5.69
C TRP A 166 0.32 13.64 5.00
N LYS A 167 1.49 13.41 4.38
CA LYS A 167 2.21 14.41 3.62
C LYS A 167 2.94 13.77 2.45
N ILE A 168 2.78 14.33 1.25
CA ILE A 168 3.61 13.98 0.10
C ILE A 168 4.67 15.06 -0.04
N LYS A 169 5.95 14.66 0.02
CA LYS A 169 7.10 15.55 -0.06
C LYS A 169 7.80 15.35 -1.41
N LEU A 170 7.58 16.30 -2.33
CA LEU A 170 8.20 16.32 -3.65
C LEU A 170 9.65 16.78 -3.55
N ILE A 171 10.55 16.09 -4.25
CA ILE A 171 11.99 16.39 -4.26
C ILE A 171 12.48 16.24 -5.71
N ASN A 172 13.22 17.23 -6.23
CA ASN A 172 13.92 17.18 -7.52
C ASN A 172 13.05 17.03 -8.79
N SER A 173 12.10 17.93 -9.05
CA SER A 173 11.31 17.92 -10.31
C SER A 173 10.45 16.65 -10.50
N SER A 174 9.93 16.08 -9.41
CA SER A 174 8.96 14.98 -9.44
C SER A 174 7.72 15.36 -10.27
N ILE A 175 7.42 14.57 -11.30
CA ILE A 175 6.14 14.60 -12.00
C ILE A 175 5.26 13.50 -11.37
N ILE A 176 4.09 13.87 -10.84
CA ILE A 176 3.07 12.90 -10.43
C ILE A 176 2.04 12.81 -11.55
N ASP A 177 2.16 11.79 -12.38
CA ASP A 177 1.14 11.44 -13.36
C ASP A 177 0.07 10.60 -12.65
N TYR A 178 -1.06 11.23 -12.33
CA TYR A 178 -2.25 10.51 -11.88
C TYR A 178 -2.97 9.92 -13.10
N GLU A 179 -3.16 8.61 -13.14
CA GLU A 179 -4.08 8.01 -14.12
C GLU A 179 -5.53 8.38 -13.77
N THR A 180 -6.08 9.36 -14.48
CA THR A 180 -7.48 9.77 -14.35
C THR A 180 -8.40 8.62 -14.78
N GLY A 181 -9.19 8.08 -13.86
CA GLY A 181 -10.09 6.95 -14.12
C GLY A 181 -10.33 6.04 -12.91
N LEU A 182 -9.52 6.15 -11.86
CA LEU A 182 -9.77 5.48 -10.58
C LEU A 182 -10.86 6.22 -9.77
N SER A 183 -12.11 5.94 -10.10
CA SER A 183 -13.21 6.12 -9.16
C SER A 183 -12.98 5.19 -7.97
N SER A 184 -12.36 5.70 -6.89
CA SER A 184 -12.34 5.10 -5.54
C SER A 184 -12.58 3.58 -5.55
N SER A 185 -11.63 2.79 -6.05
CA SER A 185 -11.78 1.34 -6.01
C SER A 185 -11.75 0.94 -4.53
N LEU A 186 -12.93 0.62 -4.01
CA LEU A 186 -13.10 0.11 -2.65
C LEU A 186 -12.19 -1.11 -2.52
N PHE A 187 -11.24 -1.07 -1.59
CA PHE A 187 -10.56 -2.27 -1.12
C PHE A 187 -11.62 -3.12 -0.40
N THR A 188 -12.21 -4.09 -1.09
CA THR A 188 -13.40 -4.83 -0.63
C THR A 188 -13.11 -5.89 0.43
N SER A 189 -11.89 -5.94 0.99
CA SER A 189 -11.47 -6.95 1.96
C SER A 189 -11.53 -6.47 3.42
N GLY A 190 -12.26 -5.39 3.71
CA GLY A 190 -12.67 -4.99 5.07
C GLY A 190 -14.01 -5.61 5.49
N PRO A 191 -14.35 -5.61 6.80
CA PRO A 191 -15.50 -6.31 7.33
C PRO A 191 -16.76 -5.84 6.62
N SER A 192 -17.60 -6.80 6.22
CA SER A 192 -18.88 -6.61 5.53
C SER A 192 -19.61 -5.35 6.01
N GLY A 193 -19.50 -4.27 5.23
CA GLY A 193 -20.30 -3.07 5.43
C GLY A 193 -21.74 -3.39 5.06
N SER A 194 -22.56 -3.85 6.02
CA SER A 194 -23.99 -3.92 5.82
C SER A 194 -24.55 -2.50 5.82
N TYR A 195 -25.20 -2.08 4.73
CA TYR A 195 -26.08 -0.92 4.78
C TYR A 195 -27.34 -1.32 5.55
N SER A 196 -27.54 -0.77 6.77
CA SER A 196 -28.87 -0.78 7.37
C SER A 196 -29.63 0.44 6.87
N ILE A 197 -30.76 0.22 6.20
CA ILE A 197 -31.71 1.30 5.92
C ILE A 197 -32.21 1.85 7.26
N VAL A 198 -31.95 3.12 7.54
CA VAL A 198 -32.62 3.82 8.64
C VAL A 198 -34.04 4.11 8.16
N LYS A 199 -35.03 3.37 8.69
CA LYS A 199 -36.45 3.68 8.46
C LYS A 199 -36.73 5.10 9.01
N GLY A 200 -37.05 6.05 8.14
CA GLY A 200 -37.58 7.35 8.57
C GLY A 200 -37.38 8.54 7.63
N THR A 201 -36.46 8.51 6.67
CA THR A 201 -36.25 9.65 5.76
C THR A 201 -37.00 9.48 4.44
N TYR A 202 -38.33 9.60 4.51
CA TYR A 202 -39.13 9.99 3.34
C TYR A 202 -39.21 11.51 3.32
N GLN A 203 -38.53 12.17 2.37
CA GLN A 203 -38.96 13.50 1.97
C GLN A 203 -40.01 13.34 0.87
N VAL A 204 -41.26 13.63 1.24
CA VAL A 204 -42.38 13.77 0.30
C VAL A 204 -42.17 15.08 -0.46
N LYS A 205 -42.28 15.03 -1.79
CA LYS A 205 -42.46 16.22 -2.63
C LYS A 205 -43.94 16.56 -2.71
#